data_AF-A0A1C9EFR5-F1
#
_entry.id   AF-A0A1C9EFR5-F1
#
_cell.length_a   1.000
_cell.length_b   1.000
_cell.length_c   1.000
_cell.angle_alpha   90.00
_cell.angle_beta   90.00
_cell.angle_gamma   90.00
#
_symmetry.space_group_name_H-M   'P 1'
#
loop_
_entity.id
_entity.type
_entity.pdbx_description
1 polymer ?
#
loop_
_entity_poly.entity_id
_entity_poly.type
_entity_poly.pdbx_seq_one_letter_code
_entity_poly.pdbx_strand_id
1 'polypeptide(L)' 'LFSLCCAGQQVFARLDNSCLIQNGRCFPGICRRPYYWIGECSNGYSCCRK' A
#
# COMPACT_ATOMS: atom_id res chain seq x y z
N LEU A 1 10.41 -17.80 23.13
CA LEU A 1 10.74 -16.78 22.12
C LEU A 1 9.99 -17.12 20.83
N PHE A 2 8.86 -16.47 20.55
CA PHE A 2 8.15 -16.65 19.28
C PHE A 2 8.73 -15.69 18.25
N SER A 3 9.65 -16.18 17.42
CA SER A 3 10.12 -15.47 16.23
C SER A 3 9.20 -15.82 15.05
N LEU A 4 8.31 -14.89 14.68
CA LEU A 4 7.55 -14.93 13.43
C LEU A 4 7.79 -13.62 12.66
N CYS A 5 8.92 -13.55 11.95
CA CYS A 5 9.25 -12.43 11.06
C CYS A 5 8.59 -12.50 9.66
N CYS A 6 7.55 -13.31 9.45
CA CYS A 6 6.92 -13.49 8.13
C CYS A 6 5.42 -13.12 8.08
N ALA A 7 4.93 -12.26 8.98
CA ALA A 7 3.55 -11.73 8.92
C ALA A 7 3.42 -10.50 7.99
N GLY A 8 4.53 -9.99 7.43
CA GLY A 8 4.54 -8.80 6.58
C GLY A 8 4.15 -9.09 5.13
N GLN A 9 4.66 -10.16 4.51
CA GLN A 9 4.55 -10.38 3.06
C GLN A 9 3.12 -10.65 2.55
N GLN A 10 2.31 -11.39 3.30
CA GLN A 10 0.95 -11.73 2.85
C GLN A 10 -0.03 -10.57 3.05
N VAL A 11 0.16 -9.76 4.10
CA VAL A 11 -0.57 -8.49 4.30
C VAL A 11 -0.08 -7.43 3.29
N PHE A 12 1.22 -7.38 3.00
CA PHE A 12 1.84 -6.52 1.98
C PHE A 12 1.22 -6.75 0.59
N ALA A 13 1.26 -7.99 0.11
CA ALA A 13 0.74 -8.31 -1.21
C ALA A 13 -0.75 -7.98 -1.29
N ARG A 14 -1.50 -8.20 -0.20
CA ARG A 14 -2.93 -7.88 -0.15
C ARG A 14 -3.23 -6.39 -0.23
N LEU A 15 -2.41 -5.54 0.39
CA LEU A 15 -2.56 -4.07 0.33
C LEU A 15 -2.21 -3.53 -1.06
N ASP A 16 -1.12 -4.00 -1.66
CA ASP A 16 -0.70 -3.59 -3.01
C ASP A 16 -1.74 -4.04 -4.06
N ASN A 17 -2.18 -5.30 -4.00
CA ASN A 17 -3.25 -5.80 -4.87
C ASN A 17 -4.56 -5.04 -4.64
N SER A 18 -4.91 -4.70 -3.39
CA SER A 18 -6.12 -3.90 -3.11
C SER A 18 -6.02 -2.50 -3.72
N CYS A 19 -4.85 -1.86 -3.67
CA CYS A 19 -4.60 -0.57 -4.31
C CYS A 19 -4.78 -0.66 -5.82
N LEU A 20 -4.18 -1.67 -6.46
CA LEU A 20 -4.27 -1.92 -7.89
C LEU A 20 -5.71 -2.25 -8.34
N ILE A 21 -6.44 -3.08 -7.58
CA ILE A 21 -7.86 -3.41 -7.84
C ILE A 21 -8.74 -2.16 -7.80
N GLN A 22 -8.43 -1.21 -6.91
CA GLN A 22 -9.13 0.07 -6.81
C GLN A 22 -8.68 1.10 -7.86
N ASN A 23 -7.85 0.71 -8.83
CA ASN A 23 -7.24 1.59 -9.83
C ASN A 23 -6.35 2.70 -9.21
N GLY A 24 -5.82 2.42 -8.02
CA GLY A 24 -4.82 3.23 -7.34
C GLY A 24 -3.40 2.86 -7.75
N ARG A 25 -2.45 3.72 -7.39
CA ARG A 25 -1.01 3.50 -7.54
C ARG A 25 -0.32 3.78 -6.21
N CYS A 26 0.64 2.93 -5.87
CA CYS A 26 1.47 3.12 -4.69
C CYS A 26 2.57 4.14 -4.98
N PHE A 27 2.60 5.24 -4.22
CA PHE A 27 3.66 6.25 -4.27
C PHE A 27 4.43 6.27 -2.95
N PRO A 28 5.76 6.47 -2.98
CA PRO A 28 6.52 6.66 -1.75
C PRO A 28 6.12 8.00 -1.11
N GLY A 29 5.75 7.98 0.17
CA GLY A 29 5.30 9.18 0.88
C GLY A 29 3.84 9.56 0.59
N ILE A 30 3.54 10.86 0.50
CA ILE A 30 2.15 11.37 0.37
C ILE A 30 1.67 11.48 -1.09
N CYS A 31 0.37 11.33 -1.29
CA CYS A 31 -0.27 11.57 -2.57
C CYS A 31 -0.18 13.05 -2.96
N ARG A 32 0.27 13.32 -4.19
CA ARG A 32 0.36 14.66 -4.76
C ARG A 32 -0.78 14.84 -5.77
N ARG A 33 -1.34 16.06 -5.85
CA ARG A 33 -2.36 16.40 -6.85
C ARG A 33 -1.88 16.02 -8.27
N PRO A 34 -2.75 15.45 -9.12
CA PRO A 34 -4.20 15.27 -8.95
C PRO A 34 -4.63 14.03 -8.14
N TYR A 35 -3.71 13.28 -7.54
CA TYR A 35 -4.02 12.03 -6.86
C TYR A 35 -4.40 12.26 -5.38
N TYR A 36 -5.46 11.58 -4.91
CA TYR A 36 -5.91 11.54 -3.52
C TYR A 36 -5.53 10.23 -2.83
N TRP A 37 -5.30 10.31 -1.53
CA TRP A 37 -4.98 9.16 -0.68
C TRP A 37 -6.22 8.31 -0.43
N ILE A 38 -6.13 7.02 -0.72
CA ILE A 38 -7.23 6.05 -0.51
C ILE A 38 -6.85 4.91 0.42
N GLY A 39 -5.61 4.90 0.89
CA GLY A 39 -5.10 3.88 1.80
C GLY A 39 -3.58 3.82 1.75
N GLU A 40 -3.04 2.80 2.40
CA GLU A 40 -1.61 2.56 2.43
C GLU A 40 -1.28 1.34 1.57
N CYS A 41 -0.12 1.41 0.95
CA CYS A 41 0.53 0.27 0.36
C CYS A 41 1.64 -0.22 1.29
N SER A 42 2.07 -1.43 1.02
CA SER A 42 3.35 -2.00 1.38
C SER A 42 4.49 -0.99 1.54
N ASN A 43 5.30 -1.16 2.59
CA ASN A 43 6.61 -0.51 2.77
C ASN A 43 6.56 1.01 3.03
N GLY A 44 5.45 1.50 3.61
CA GLY A 44 5.25 2.93 3.89
C GLY A 44 4.90 3.75 2.65
N TYR A 45 4.39 3.09 1.61
CA TYR A 45 3.88 3.76 0.41
C TYR A 45 2.42 4.16 0.64
N SER A 46 1.98 5.23 0.01
CA SER A 46 0.56 5.60 -0.02
C SER A 46 -0.09 5.07 -1.28
N CYS A 47 -1.26 4.45 -1.13
CA CYS A 47 -2.14 4.16 -2.26
C CYS A 47 -2.85 5.46 -2.67
N CYS A 48 -2.53 5.93 -3.87
CA CYS A 48 -3.07 7.17 -4.42
C CYS A 48 -3.87 6.89 -5.68
N ARG A 49 -5.06 7.47 -5.78
CA ARG A 49 -5.95 7.36 -6.93
C ARG A 49 -6.21 8.73 -7.54
N LYS A 50 -6.32 8.78 -8.87
CA LYS A 50 -6.65 10.02 -9.59
C LYS A 50 -8.13 10.35 -9.46
#